data_AF-A0A9D1VHQ8-F1
#
_entry.id   AF-A0A9D1VHQ8-F1
#
_cell.length_a   1.000
_cell.length_b   1.000
_cell.length_c   1.000
_cell.angle_alpha   90.00
_cell.angle_beta   90.00
_cell.angle_gamma   90.00
#
_symmetry.space_group_name_H-M   'P 1'
#
loop_
_entity.id
_entity.type
_entity.pdbx_description
1 polymer ?
#
loop_
_entity_poly.entity_id
_entity_poly.type
_entity_poly.pdbx_seq_one_letter_code
_entity_poly.pdbx_strand_id
1 'polypeptide(L)'
;MLLCSCIWFFNWQSMAWLIACAQMLLSFGEGIAYYVPQANYPYMPDVDELITYRRREGIISGAQTMAGCLVRGIVTFISGSVISATGLVKGRMSQPDSVQPGLVLMMLIGVYSLELVAIWCSRHMKADKTALEIVDKEVQRIHNGGKMADVDPHVKSVCEMLTGFDYQHLFGHNNVGYKDHKVEPAKAHINNH
;
A
#
# COMPACT_ATOMS: atom_id res chain seq x y z
N MET A 1 5.10 15.13 -11.57
CA MET A 1 6.47 15.58 -11.94
C MET A 1 6.63 16.16 -13.36
N LEU A 2 5.72 15.88 -14.31
CA LEU A 2 5.81 16.37 -15.70
C LEU A 2 5.82 17.90 -15.77
N LEU A 3 4.93 18.55 -15.01
CA LEU A 3 4.82 20.01 -14.95
C LEU A 3 6.14 20.70 -14.57
N CYS A 4 6.85 20.20 -13.56
CA CYS A 4 8.13 20.77 -13.14
C CYS A 4 9.23 20.58 -14.19
N SER A 5 9.23 19.43 -14.88
CA SER A 5 10.19 19.15 -15.96
C SER A 5 9.92 20.00 -17.21
N CYS A 6 8.64 20.27 -17.52
CA CYS A 6 8.24 21.16 -18.60
C CYS A 6 8.65 22.62 -18.32
N ILE A 7 8.46 23.11 -17.08
CA ILE A 7 8.89 24.46 -16.68
C ILE A 7 10.40 24.65 -16.90
N TRP A 8 11.19 23.61 -16.63
CA TRP A 8 12.63 23.63 -16.91
C TRP A 8 12.93 23.66 -18.42
N PHE A 9 12.28 22.80 -19.22
CA PHE A 9 12.47 22.76 -20.68
C PHE A 9 12.14 24.09 -21.37
N PHE A 10 11.10 24.80 -20.91
CA PHE A 10 10.68 26.09 -21.46
C PHE A 10 11.41 27.30 -20.85
N ASN A 11 12.40 27.07 -19.97
CA ASN A 11 13.15 28.11 -19.25
C ASN A 11 12.27 29.11 -18.47
N TRP A 12 11.09 28.67 -18.00
CA TRP A 12 10.19 29.47 -17.16
C TRP A 12 10.62 29.48 -15.68
N GLN A 13 11.88 29.14 -15.37
CA GLN A 13 12.34 29.02 -13.98
C GLN A 13 12.34 30.38 -13.24
N SER A 14 12.33 31.50 -13.96
CA SER A 14 12.24 32.85 -13.39
C SER A 14 10.88 33.14 -12.73
N MET A 15 9.83 32.39 -13.08
CA MET A 15 8.48 32.56 -12.56
C MET A 15 8.20 31.56 -11.43
N ALA A 16 8.78 31.83 -10.24
CA ALA A 16 8.65 30.97 -9.06
C ALA A 16 7.20 30.64 -8.67
N TRP A 17 6.25 31.53 -8.98
CA TRP A 17 4.82 31.30 -8.74
C TRP A 17 4.25 30.13 -9.56
N LEU A 18 4.73 29.88 -10.78
CA LEU A 18 4.29 28.75 -11.60
C LEU A 18 4.70 27.42 -10.98
N ILE A 19 5.91 27.37 -10.43
CA ILE A 19 6.41 26.18 -9.73
C ILE A 19 5.59 25.94 -8.46
N ALA A 20 5.28 27.00 -7.71
CA ALA A 20 4.44 26.90 -6.51
C ALA A 20 3.02 26.41 -6.83
N CYS A 21 2.37 26.97 -7.87
CA CYS A 21 1.05 26.50 -8.32
C CYS A 21 1.08 25.05 -8.80
N ALA A 22 2.11 24.66 -9.56
CA ALA A 22 2.28 23.29 -10.01
C ALA A 22 2.48 22.31 -8.84
N GLN A 23 3.28 22.69 -7.83
CA GLN A 23 3.47 21.88 -6.63
C GLN A 23 2.17 21.71 -5.84
N MET A 24 1.40 22.77 -5.67
CA MET A 24 0.10 22.68 -4.99
C MET A 24 -0.81 21.65 -5.67
N LEU A 25 -0.96 21.71 -7.00
CA LEU A 25 -1.79 20.76 -7.74
C LEU A 25 -1.27 19.32 -7.63
N LEU A 26 0.04 19.12 -7.67
CA LEU A 26 0.66 17.81 -7.52
C LEU A 26 0.40 17.21 -6.12
N SER A 27 0.54 18.02 -5.06
CA SER A 27 0.27 17.57 -3.68
C SER A 27 -1.18 17.14 -3.47
N PHE A 28 -2.14 17.79 -4.12
CA PHE A 28 -3.54 17.34 -4.10
C PHE A 28 -3.71 15.98 -4.76
N GLY A 29 -3.09 15.76 -5.92
CA GLY A 29 -3.12 14.46 -6.61
C GLY A 29 -2.50 13.34 -5.78
N GLU A 30 -1.36 13.60 -5.15
CA GLU A 30 -0.70 12.65 -4.25
C GLU A 30 -1.58 12.30 -3.04
N GLY A 31 -2.27 13.29 -2.46
CA GLY A 31 -3.20 13.07 -1.35
C GLY A 31 -4.33 12.10 -1.70
N ILE A 32 -4.92 12.24 -2.89
CA ILE A 32 -5.98 11.33 -3.36
C ILE A 32 -5.42 9.92 -3.57
N ALA A 33 -4.27 9.79 -4.22
CA ALA A 33 -3.64 8.50 -4.46
C ALA A 33 -3.25 7.79 -3.15
N TYR A 34 -2.83 8.56 -2.14
CA TYR A 34 -2.48 8.04 -0.82
C TYR A 34 -3.70 7.61 0.00
N TYR A 35 -4.85 8.26 -0.20
CA TYR A 35 -6.07 7.96 0.53
C TYR A 35 -6.65 6.57 0.20
N VAL A 36 -6.51 6.10 -1.04
CA VAL A 36 -7.12 4.82 -1.47
C VAL A 36 -6.64 3.62 -0.66
N PRO A 37 -5.32 3.34 -0.51
CA PRO A 37 -4.86 2.27 0.37
C PRO A 37 -5.19 2.55 1.84
N GLN A 38 -5.17 3.82 2.26
CA GLN A 38 -5.45 4.21 3.64
C GLN A 38 -6.87 3.89 4.09
N ALA A 39 -7.85 4.06 3.21
CA ALA A 39 -9.22 3.68 3.49
C ALA A 39 -9.40 2.16 3.65
N ASN A 40 -8.53 1.36 3.02
CA ASN A 40 -8.62 -0.10 3.01
C ASN A 40 -7.78 -0.77 4.12
N TYR A 41 -6.76 -0.09 4.66
CA TYR A 41 -5.88 -0.67 5.69
C TYR A 41 -6.59 -1.17 6.96
N PRO A 42 -7.62 -0.48 7.50
CA PRO A 42 -8.30 -0.94 8.71
C PRO A 42 -8.95 -2.33 8.57
N TYR A 43 -9.27 -2.76 7.36
CA TYR A 43 -9.90 -4.06 7.09
C TYR A 43 -8.89 -5.20 6.89
N MET A 44 -7.60 -4.89 6.75
CA MET A 44 -6.56 -5.90 6.52
C MET A 44 -6.40 -6.89 7.69
N PRO A 45 -6.50 -6.45 8.97
CA PRO A 45 -6.57 -7.37 10.10
C PRO A 45 -7.78 -8.29 10.07
N ASP A 46 -8.94 -7.84 9.59
CA ASP A 46 -10.13 -8.69 9.48
C ASP A 46 -9.93 -9.79 8.42
N VAL A 47 -9.23 -9.48 7.32
CA VAL A 47 -8.84 -10.48 6.31
C VAL A 47 -7.83 -11.49 6.88
N ASP A 48 -6.87 -11.04 7.70
CA ASP A 48 -5.93 -11.95 8.39
C ASP A 48 -6.64 -12.81 9.45
N GLU A 49 -7.60 -12.23 10.16
CA GLU A 49 -8.45 -12.93 11.13
C GLU A 49 -9.36 -13.94 10.42
N LEU A 50 -9.89 -13.62 9.24
CA LEU A 50 -10.66 -14.56 8.42
C LEU A 50 -9.84 -15.83 8.08
N ILE A 51 -8.53 -15.71 7.87
CA ILE A 51 -7.65 -16.86 7.59
C ILE A 51 -7.25 -17.56 8.89
N THR A 52 -6.75 -16.82 9.87
CA THR A 52 -6.04 -17.39 11.03
C THR A 52 -6.87 -17.49 12.31
N TYR A 53 -8.08 -16.90 12.32
CA TYR A 53 -8.98 -16.75 13.47
C TYR A 53 -8.35 -16.04 14.68
N ARG A 54 -7.42 -15.12 14.43
CA ARG A 54 -6.75 -14.34 15.47
C ARG A 54 -6.65 -12.88 15.07
N ARG A 55 -6.88 -12.00 16.05
CA ARG A 55 -6.71 -10.57 15.87
C ARG A 55 -5.23 -10.18 16.02
N ARG A 56 -4.58 -9.79 14.91
CA ARG A 56 -3.14 -9.47 14.85
C ARG A 56 -2.85 -8.02 14.42
N GLU A 57 -3.75 -7.10 14.74
CA GLU A 57 -3.69 -5.68 14.34
C GLU A 57 -2.32 -5.02 14.65
N GLY A 58 -1.77 -5.28 15.84
CA GLY A 58 -0.49 -4.69 16.26
C GLY A 58 0.72 -5.18 15.44
N ILE A 59 0.71 -6.45 15.03
CA ILE A 59 1.80 -7.03 14.21
C ILE A 59 1.71 -6.48 12.78
N ILE A 60 0.50 -6.37 12.24
CA ILE A 60 0.24 -5.85 10.89
C ILE A 60 0.62 -4.36 10.82
N SER A 61 0.18 -3.55 11.79
CA SER A 61 0.50 -2.12 11.86
C SER A 61 2.00 -1.87 12.07
N GLY A 62 2.64 -2.69 12.91
CA GLY A 62 4.09 -2.67 13.10
C GLY A 62 4.84 -2.98 11.80
N ALA A 63 4.47 -4.07 11.12
CA ALA A 63 5.07 -4.48 9.86
C ALA A 63 4.92 -3.42 8.76
N GLN A 64 3.75 -2.82 8.63
CA GLN A 64 3.49 -1.71 7.71
C GLN A 64 4.44 -0.53 7.97
N THR A 65 4.57 -0.12 9.23
CA THR A 65 5.43 1.01 9.61
C THR A 65 6.89 0.71 9.32
N MET A 66 7.36 -0.49 9.67
CA MET A 66 8.73 -0.91 9.42
C MET A 66 9.05 -0.98 7.92
N ALA A 67 8.16 -1.56 7.12
CA ALA A 67 8.30 -1.58 5.67
C ALA A 67 8.36 -0.16 5.09
N GLY A 68 7.48 0.75 5.55
CA GLY A 68 7.49 2.15 5.13
C GLY A 68 8.78 2.89 5.53
N CYS A 69 9.32 2.64 6.72
CA CYS A 69 10.61 3.21 7.13
C CYS A 69 11.77 2.68 6.30
N LEU A 70 11.78 1.38 5.99
CA LEU A 70 12.81 0.76 5.17
C LEU A 70 12.82 1.35 3.75
N VAL A 71 11.66 1.42 3.10
CA VAL A 71 11.52 1.98 1.74
C VAL A 71 11.94 3.45 1.71
N ARG A 72 11.48 4.27 2.66
CA ARG A 72 11.89 5.68 2.76
C ARG A 72 13.40 5.83 2.99
N GLY A 73 13.99 4.97 3.82
CA GLY A 73 15.43 4.92 4.03
C GLY A 73 16.21 4.61 2.75
N ILE A 74 15.81 3.57 2.01
CA ILE A 74 16.42 3.18 0.74
C ILE A 74 16.32 4.31 -0.29
N VAL A 75 15.14 4.91 -0.46
CA VAL A 75 14.92 6.02 -1.40
C VAL A 75 15.80 7.22 -1.04
N THR A 76 15.87 7.56 0.25
CA THR A 76 16.69 8.69 0.73
C THR A 76 18.18 8.43 0.51
N PHE A 77 18.63 7.20 0.76
CA PHE A 77 20.02 6.80 0.55
C PHE A 77 20.43 6.85 -0.93
N ILE A 78 19.61 6.30 -1.83
CA ILE A 78 19.85 6.34 -3.28
C ILE A 78 19.86 7.78 -3.77
N SER A 79 18.87 8.58 -3.34
CA SER A 79 18.76 10.00 -3.69
C SER A 79 20.00 10.79 -3.27
N GLY A 80 20.45 10.60 -2.02
CA GLY A 80 21.66 11.24 -1.52
C GLY A 80 22.93 10.83 -2.29
N SER A 81 23.01 9.57 -2.70
CA SER A 81 24.12 9.06 -3.50
C SER A 81 24.16 9.69 -4.89
N VAL A 82 23.00 9.82 -5.55
CA VAL A 82 22.88 10.48 -6.86
C VAL A 82 23.22 11.96 -6.76
N ILE A 83 22.71 12.67 -5.75
CA ILE A 83 23.02 14.10 -5.54
C ILE A 83 24.52 14.29 -5.32
N SER A 84 25.16 13.42 -4.54
CA SER A 84 26.61 13.48 -4.29
C SER A 84 27.42 13.29 -5.58
N ALA A 85 26.95 12.44 -6.50
CA ALA A 85 27.60 12.20 -7.78
C ALA A 85 27.49 13.36 -8.78
N THR A 86 26.50 14.27 -8.63
CA THR A 86 26.35 15.43 -9.53
C THR A 86 27.39 16.53 -9.30
N GLY A 87 28.18 16.44 -8.22
CA GLY A 87 29.17 17.45 -7.85
C GLY A 87 28.56 18.66 -7.14
N LEU A 88 27.37 18.51 -6.53
CA LEU A 88 26.70 19.58 -5.80
C LEU A 88 27.56 20.09 -4.64
N VAL A 89 27.95 21.36 -4.71
CA VAL A 89 28.74 22.04 -3.67
C VAL A 89 27.81 22.86 -2.79
N LYS A 90 27.73 22.49 -1.51
CA LYS A 90 26.91 23.20 -0.52
C LYS A 90 27.44 24.63 -0.31
N GLY A 91 26.54 25.61 -0.25
CA GLY A 91 26.87 27.00 0.10
C GLY A 91 27.39 27.89 -1.04
N ARG A 92 27.44 27.40 -2.29
CA ARG A 92 27.79 28.22 -3.46
C ARG A 92 26.53 28.75 -4.16
N MET A 93 26.50 30.05 -4.46
CA MET A 93 25.40 30.69 -5.20
C MET A 93 25.32 30.24 -6.67
N SER A 94 26.46 29.87 -7.26
CA SER A 94 26.55 29.31 -8.61
C SER A 94 26.97 27.85 -8.51
N GLN A 95 26.13 26.97 -9.03
CA GLN A 95 26.36 25.53 -9.07
C GLN A 95 26.93 25.12 -10.43
N PRO A 96 27.68 24.01 -10.51
CA PRO A 96 28.11 23.44 -11.79
C PRO A 96 26.93 23.17 -12.72
N ASP A 97 27.13 23.38 -14.02
CA ASP A 97 26.11 23.15 -15.06
C ASP A 97 25.59 21.71 -15.10
N SER A 98 26.33 20.76 -14.49
CA SER A 98 25.93 19.35 -14.35
C SER A 98 24.84 19.09 -13.31
N VAL A 99 24.64 19.99 -12.33
CA VAL A 99 23.77 19.72 -11.18
C VAL A 99 22.29 19.78 -11.56
N GLN A 100 21.87 20.81 -12.28
CA GLN A 100 20.49 20.95 -12.73
C GLN A 100 20.00 19.78 -13.61
N PRO A 101 20.69 19.40 -14.72
CA PRO A 101 20.27 18.27 -15.54
C PRO A 101 20.34 16.94 -14.77
N GLY A 102 21.30 16.78 -13.84
CA GLY A 102 21.37 15.60 -12.97
C GLY A 102 20.14 15.44 -12.07
N LEU A 103 19.65 16.53 -11.47
CA LEU A 103 18.43 16.54 -10.67
C LEU A 103 17.18 16.28 -11.52
N VAL A 104 17.08 16.89 -12.69
CA VAL A 104 15.96 16.65 -13.62
C VAL A 104 15.93 15.19 -14.07
N LEU A 105 17.09 14.60 -14.40
CA LEU A 105 17.19 13.19 -14.78
C LEU A 105 16.79 12.26 -13.63
N MET A 106 17.21 12.57 -12.40
CA MET A 106 16.82 11.82 -11.21
C MET A 106 15.30 11.87 -10.99
N MET A 107 14.68 13.03 -11.19
CA MET A 107 13.22 13.16 -11.12
C MET A 107 12.51 12.39 -12.25
N LEU A 108 13.01 12.50 -13.48
CA LEU A 108 12.42 11.86 -14.66
C LEU A 108 12.56 10.34 -14.65
N ILE A 109 13.70 9.80 -14.25
CA ILE A 109 13.92 8.34 -14.27
C ILE A 109 13.52 7.73 -12.94
N GLY A 110 14.00 8.30 -11.83
CA GLY A 110 13.79 7.74 -10.50
C GLY A 110 12.31 7.77 -10.09
N VAL A 111 11.69 8.95 -10.13
CA VAL A 111 10.30 9.09 -9.64
C VAL A 111 9.30 8.43 -10.58
N TYR A 112 9.43 8.60 -11.90
CA TYR A 112 8.49 7.97 -12.84
C TYR A 112 8.56 6.45 -12.83
N SER A 113 9.76 5.86 -12.72
CA SER A 113 9.85 4.40 -12.67
C SER A 113 9.12 3.84 -11.45
N LEU A 114 9.26 4.50 -10.30
CA LEU A 114 8.52 4.16 -9.08
C LEU A 114 7.01 4.37 -9.23
N GLU A 115 6.57 5.46 -9.87
CA GLU A 115 5.15 5.71 -10.16
C GLU A 115 4.56 4.64 -11.09
N LEU A 116 5.29 4.23 -12.14
CA LEU A 116 4.85 3.18 -13.06
C LEU A 116 4.74 1.82 -12.36
N VAL A 117 5.70 1.49 -11.50
CA VAL A 117 5.63 0.28 -10.67
C VAL A 117 4.43 0.35 -9.72
N ALA A 118 4.16 1.52 -9.11
CA ALA A 118 3.00 1.70 -8.24
C ALA A 118 1.67 1.52 -9.00
N ILE A 119 1.55 2.08 -10.21
CA ILE A 119 0.38 1.89 -11.08
C ILE A 119 0.22 0.42 -11.44
N TRP A 120 1.32 -0.26 -11.80
CA TRP A 120 1.30 -1.68 -12.11
C TRP A 120 0.81 -2.52 -10.91
N CYS A 121 1.38 -2.31 -9.73
CA CYS A 121 0.94 -2.96 -8.49
C CYS A 121 -0.53 -2.67 -8.16
N SER A 122 -0.97 -1.42 -8.36
CA SER A 122 -2.36 -0.99 -8.11
C SER A 122 -3.36 -1.77 -8.98
N ARG A 123 -3.03 -2.04 -10.25
CA ARG A 123 -3.88 -2.83 -11.15
C ARG A 123 -4.06 -4.29 -10.72
N HIS A 124 -3.17 -4.82 -9.90
CA HIS A 124 -3.25 -6.18 -9.38
C HIS A 124 -4.03 -6.26 -8.05
N MET A 125 -4.42 -5.13 -7.47
CA MET A 125 -5.14 -5.10 -6.20
C MET A 125 -6.62 -5.42 -6.43
N LYS A 126 -7.05 -6.61 -5.97
CA LYS A 126 -8.45 -7.09 -6.05
C LYS A 126 -9.32 -6.62 -4.88
N ALA A 127 -8.72 -5.99 -3.87
CA ALA A 127 -9.39 -5.57 -2.66
C ALA A 127 -10.14 -4.24 -2.87
N ASP A 128 -11.44 -4.35 -3.12
CA ASP A 128 -12.37 -3.22 -3.10
C ASP A 128 -12.93 -3.00 -1.69
N LYS A 129 -13.25 -1.74 -1.35
CA LYS A 129 -13.80 -1.37 -0.05
C LYS A 129 -15.10 -2.14 0.25
N THR A 130 -15.96 -2.29 -0.74
CA THR A 130 -17.22 -3.03 -0.63
C THR A 130 -16.99 -4.49 -0.25
N ALA A 131 -15.99 -5.13 -0.88
CA ALA A 131 -15.63 -6.51 -0.63
C ALA A 131 -15.04 -6.70 0.78
N LEU A 132 -14.24 -5.74 1.23
CA LEU A 132 -13.66 -5.72 2.58
C LEU A 132 -14.72 -5.50 3.67
N GLU A 133 -15.71 -4.62 3.45
CA GLU A 133 -16.83 -4.43 4.37
C GLU A 133 -17.71 -5.69 4.50
N ILE A 134 -17.83 -6.48 3.42
CA ILE A 134 -18.52 -7.77 3.46
C ILE A 134 -17.74 -8.76 4.34
N VAL A 135 -16.41 -8.81 4.21
CA VAL A 135 -15.56 -9.68 5.03
C VAL A 135 -15.61 -9.30 6.51
N ASP A 136 -15.53 -8.02 6.84
CA ASP A 136 -15.65 -7.56 8.24
C ASP A 136 -16.97 -8.01 8.87
N LYS A 137 -18.10 -7.79 8.19
CA LYS A 137 -19.41 -8.27 8.65
C LYS A 137 -19.46 -9.77 8.88
N GLU A 138 -18.79 -10.54 8.03
CA GLU A 138 -18.74 -12.00 8.14
C GLU A 138 -17.88 -12.46 9.32
N VAL A 139 -16.73 -11.83 9.56
CA VAL A 139 -15.89 -12.09 10.73
C VAL A 139 -16.67 -11.80 12.02
N GLN A 140 -17.39 -10.67 12.07
CA GLN A 140 -18.25 -10.32 13.20
C GLN A 140 -19.38 -11.34 13.41
N ARG A 141 -19.99 -11.86 12.33
CA ARG A 141 -21.04 -12.89 12.40
C ARG A 141 -20.52 -14.16 13.07
N ILE A 142 -19.33 -14.63 12.69
CA ILE A 142 -18.71 -15.82 13.29
C ILE A 142 -18.31 -15.56 14.75
N HIS A 143 -17.79 -14.36 15.07
CA HIS A 143 -17.47 -13.99 16.46
C HIS A 143 -18.72 -13.99 17.37
N ASN A 144 -19.87 -13.60 16.83
CA ASN A 144 -21.16 -13.65 17.51
C ASN A 144 -21.77 -15.07 17.62
N GLY A 145 -21.02 -16.11 17.25
CA GLY A 145 -21.44 -17.51 17.33
C GLY A 145 -22.21 -18.03 16.11
N GLY A 146 -22.17 -17.29 14.99
CA GLY A 146 -22.72 -17.74 13.72
C GLY A 146 -22.01 -18.99 13.18
N LYS A 147 -22.74 -19.86 12.49
CA LYS A 147 -22.17 -21.07 11.87
C LYS A 147 -21.62 -20.75 10.49
N MET A 148 -20.49 -21.35 10.13
CA MET A 148 -19.91 -21.27 8.79
C MET A 148 -20.85 -21.82 7.69
N ALA A 149 -21.74 -22.77 8.03
CA ALA A 149 -22.69 -23.36 7.08
C ALA A 149 -23.80 -22.38 6.64
N ASP A 150 -24.10 -21.37 7.45
CA ASP A 150 -25.18 -20.40 7.21
C ASP A 150 -24.69 -19.19 6.39
N VAL A 151 -23.53 -19.30 5.73
CA VAL A 151 -22.94 -18.23 4.93
C VAL A 151 -23.71 -18.04 3.62
N ASP A 152 -23.93 -16.77 3.24
CA ASP A 152 -24.51 -16.44 1.95
C ASP A 152 -23.54 -16.81 0.80
N PRO A 153 -24.02 -17.40 -0.32
CA PRO A 153 -23.16 -17.78 -1.45
C PRO A 153 -22.32 -16.62 -2.02
N HIS A 154 -22.83 -15.40 -1.99
CA HIS A 154 -22.11 -14.21 -2.43
C HIS A 154 -20.97 -13.86 -1.47
N VAL A 155 -21.23 -13.88 -0.17
CA VAL A 155 -20.23 -13.61 0.89
C VAL A 155 -19.10 -14.65 0.82
N LYS A 156 -19.46 -15.93 0.64
CA LYS A 156 -18.50 -17.03 0.46
C LYS A 156 -17.53 -16.75 -0.70
N SER A 157 -18.06 -16.39 -1.88
CA SER A 157 -17.27 -16.10 -3.07
C SER A 157 -16.33 -14.90 -2.86
N VAL A 158 -16.78 -13.87 -2.15
CA VAL A 158 -15.95 -12.69 -1.82
C VAL A 158 -14.81 -13.08 -0.86
N CYS A 159 -15.09 -13.87 0.18
CA CYS A 159 -14.08 -14.37 1.09
C CYS A 159 -13.01 -15.21 0.37
N GLU A 160 -13.42 -16.13 -0.51
CA GLU A 160 -12.50 -16.98 -1.28
C GLU A 160 -11.66 -16.15 -2.28
N MET A 161 -12.26 -15.14 -2.92
CA MET A 161 -11.56 -14.25 -3.85
C MET A 161 -10.49 -13.40 -3.16
N LEU A 162 -10.77 -12.87 -1.97
CA LEU A 162 -9.87 -12.00 -1.23
C LEU A 162 -8.76 -12.77 -0.51
N THR A 163 -9.06 -13.94 0.03
CA THR A 163 -8.09 -14.75 0.79
C THR A 163 -7.30 -15.70 -0.10
N GLY A 164 -7.86 -16.13 -1.23
CA GLY A 164 -7.30 -17.19 -2.07
C GLY A 164 -7.42 -18.60 -1.50
N PHE A 165 -8.15 -18.78 -0.38
CA PHE A 165 -8.42 -20.07 0.25
C PHE A 165 -9.90 -20.42 0.10
N ASP A 166 -10.21 -21.71 -0.04
CA ASP A 166 -11.59 -22.18 0.05
C ASP A 166 -12.19 -21.83 1.41
N TYR A 167 -13.47 -21.46 1.44
CA TYR A 167 -14.12 -21.00 2.65
C TYR A 167 -14.10 -22.03 3.79
N GLN A 168 -14.04 -23.32 3.46
CA GLN A 168 -13.93 -24.42 4.43
C GLN A 168 -12.61 -24.40 5.22
N HIS A 169 -11.55 -23.83 4.64
CA HIS A 169 -10.23 -23.73 5.26
C HIS A 169 -10.06 -22.39 6.02
N LEU A 170 -11.07 -21.52 6.03
CA LEU A 170 -11.05 -20.26 6.77
C LEU A 170 -11.33 -20.48 8.26
N PHE A 171 -11.16 -19.43 9.05
CA PHE A 171 -11.37 -19.42 10.49
C PHE A 171 -10.54 -20.48 11.24
N GLY A 172 -9.27 -20.63 10.86
CA GLY A 172 -8.33 -21.51 11.56
C GLY A 172 -8.40 -22.98 11.16
N HIS A 173 -9.18 -23.34 10.14
CA HIS A 173 -9.20 -24.68 9.53
C HIS A 173 -8.04 -24.92 8.53
N ASN A 174 -6.97 -24.11 8.61
CA ASN A 174 -5.78 -24.19 7.77
C ASN A 174 -4.50 -24.27 8.61
N ASN A 175 -3.36 -24.49 7.95
CA ASN A 175 -2.04 -24.52 8.59
C ASN A 175 -1.32 -23.16 8.55
N VAL A 176 -2.05 -22.05 8.36
CA VAL A 176 -1.49 -20.71 8.22
C VAL A 176 -1.49 -20.01 9.59
N GLY A 177 -0.34 -19.42 9.94
CA GLY A 177 -0.16 -18.69 11.19
C GLY A 177 0.59 -19.45 12.29
N TYR A 178 1.32 -18.70 13.11
CA TYR A 178 2.17 -19.22 14.20
C TYR A 178 1.34 -19.84 15.35
N LYS A 179 1.67 -21.07 15.78
CA LYS A 179 0.92 -21.90 16.73
C LYS A 179 1.37 -21.75 18.20
N ASP A 180 1.65 -20.54 18.67
CA ASP A 180 2.13 -20.34 20.06
C ASP A 180 1.10 -20.78 21.12
N HIS A 181 -0.19 -20.59 20.81
CA HIS A 181 -1.33 -21.08 21.59
C HIS A 181 -2.30 -21.79 20.65
N LYS A 182 -2.85 -22.95 21.04
CA LYS A 182 -3.90 -23.63 20.26
C LYS A 182 -5.17 -22.77 20.35
N VAL A 183 -5.49 -22.06 19.27
CA VAL A 183 -6.79 -21.39 19.14
C VAL A 183 -7.76 -22.44 18.62
N GLU A 184 -8.88 -22.62 19.33
CA GLU A 184 -9.95 -23.48 18.84
C GLU A 184 -10.54 -22.84 17.58
N PRO A 185 -10.57 -23.57 16.45
CA PRO A 185 -11.17 -23.06 15.23
C PRO A 185 -12.66 -22.78 15.45
N ALA A 186 -13.24 -21.91 14.62
CA ALA A 186 -14.69 -21.68 14.65
C ALA A 186 -15.46 -23.00 14.47
N LYS A 187 -16.64 -23.13 15.08
CA LYS A 187 -17.44 -24.37 14.99
C LYS A 187 -17.90 -24.61 13.54
N ALA A 188 -17.15 -25.41 12.80
CA ALA A 188 -17.56 -25.90 11.50
C ALA A 188 -18.30 -27.23 11.67
N HIS A 189 -19.60 -27.25 11.44
CA HIS A 189 -20.27 -28.49 11.05
C HIS A 189 -19.92 -28.74 9.58
N ILE A 190 -18.72 -29.26 9.35
CA ILE A 190 -18.36 -29.86 8.07
C ILE A 190 -19.10 -31.19 8.05
N ASN A 191 -20.14 -31.31 7.23
CA ASN A 191 -20.76 -32.60 6.98
C ASN A 191 -19.70 -33.52 6.36
N ASN A 192 -19.24 -34.49 7.14
CA ASN A 192 -18.55 -35.67 6.61
C ASN A 192 -19.56 -36.43 5.76
N HIS A 193 -19.40 -36.36 4.44
CA HIS A 193 -19.85 -37.40 3.51
C HIS A 193 -18.72 -37.67 2.52
#